data_AF-A0A562YFA6-F1
#
_entry.id   AF-A0A562YFA6-F1
#
_cell.length_a   1.000
_cell.length_b   1.000
_cell.length_c   1.000
_cell.angle_alpha   90.00
_cell.angle_beta   90.00
_cell.angle_gamma   90.00
#
_symmetry.space_group_name_H-M   'P 1'
#
loop_
_entity.id
_entity.type
_entity.pdbx_description
1 polymer ?
#
loop_
_entity_poly.entity_id
_entity_poly.type
_entity_poly.pdbx_seq_one_letter_code
_entity_poly.pdbx_strand_id
1 'polypeptide(L)'
;MKYFILIFSFVTSLSLYAQRPDGGGGFQRGNQGDRPIQGGEPQGQRLGKFDPYKSAGIVYLDVETVIKKLKIKNDKELKQNVEAVILDYNKRLKEISLENKTNFDTLNVYMNNTLKLLMLNGEDSNKMQEVRASVRDKIKPVRQMVMEEERHLNKSVTSLLDEKQLKRWKNYIKEFKTSSRPQRNGGQRPNGNTQGNFQRGLNQQGYGSQGGQGFSGGGRQR
;
A
#
# COMPACT_ATOMS: atom_id res chain seq x y z
N MET A 1 -5.67 65.41 14.16
CA MET A 1 -6.03 64.00 13.92
C MET A 1 -6.31 63.32 15.27
N LYS A 2 -7.46 63.65 15.85
CA LYS A 2 -8.09 62.99 17.00
C LYS A 2 -9.24 62.17 16.40
N TYR A 3 -9.67 61.09 17.07
CA TYR A 3 -10.72 60.13 16.66
C TYR A 3 -10.26 58.92 15.82
N PHE A 4 -9.55 58.00 16.48
CA PHE A 4 -9.53 56.58 16.10
C PHE A 4 -9.72 55.71 17.36
N ILE A 5 -10.75 56.04 18.14
CA ILE A 5 -11.28 55.19 19.21
C ILE A 5 -12.77 55.05 18.92
N LEU A 6 -13.27 53.82 19.04
CA LEU A 6 -14.64 53.32 18.78
C LEU A 6 -14.80 52.66 17.41
N ILE A 7 -14.59 51.34 17.36
CA ILE A 7 -15.65 50.32 17.19
C ILE A 7 -14.92 48.96 17.22
N PHE A 8 -14.78 48.40 18.42
CA PHE A 8 -14.48 46.98 18.58
C PHE A 8 -15.29 46.49 19.79
N SER A 9 -16.58 46.25 19.54
CA SER A 9 -17.50 45.65 20.48
C SER A 9 -18.46 44.76 19.70
N PHE A 10 -18.82 43.62 20.30
CA PHE A 10 -19.53 42.45 19.76
C PHE A 10 -18.63 41.53 18.93
N VAL A 11 -18.33 40.30 19.32
CA VAL A 11 -19.28 39.28 19.80
C VAL A 11 -18.62 38.35 20.83
N THR A 12 -19.33 38.20 21.94
CA THR A 12 -19.21 37.18 22.98
C THR A 12 -19.84 35.85 22.55
N SER A 13 -19.11 34.75 22.69
CA SER A 13 -19.68 33.44 23.03
C SER A 13 -18.58 32.48 23.52
N LEU A 14 -18.29 32.55 24.83
CA LEU A 14 -17.56 31.50 25.55
C LEU A 14 -18.51 30.31 25.75
N SER A 15 -18.30 29.22 25.03
CA SER A 15 -18.91 27.94 25.35
C SER A 15 -18.17 27.30 26.53
N LEU A 16 -18.83 27.32 27.68
CA LEU A 16 -18.57 26.49 28.86
C LEU A 16 -18.50 25.01 28.45
N TYR A 17 -17.34 24.37 28.59
CA TYR A 17 -17.29 22.92 28.73
C TYR A 17 -17.29 22.57 30.22
N ALA A 18 -18.48 22.16 30.67
CA ALA A 18 -18.71 21.56 31.97
C ALA A 18 -17.86 20.30 32.15
N GLN A 19 -17.23 20.20 33.33
CA GLN A 19 -16.59 18.99 33.84
C GLN A 19 -17.64 17.88 33.96
N ARG A 20 -17.34 16.69 33.42
CA ARG A 20 -18.16 15.49 33.64
C ARG A 20 -17.80 14.88 35.00
N PRO A 21 -18.77 14.61 35.89
CA PRO A 21 -18.53 13.92 37.13
C PRO A 21 -18.09 12.47 36.90
N ASP A 22 -17.08 12.10 37.65
CA ASP A 22 -16.58 10.76 37.86
C ASP A 22 -17.71 9.88 38.42
N GLY A 23 -18.25 9.01 37.56
CA GLY A 23 -19.38 8.12 37.84
C GLY A 23 -18.96 6.67 37.63
N GLY A 24 -18.07 6.19 38.48
CA GLY A 24 -17.72 4.78 38.57
C GLY A 24 -18.94 3.95 39.00
N GLY A 25 -19.37 3.03 38.14
CA GLY A 25 -20.48 2.15 38.44
C GLY A 25 -20.52 0.93 37.53
N GLY A 26 -20.30 -0.25 38.11
CA GLY A 26 -21.09 -1.44 37.81
C GLY A 26 -20.57 -2.37 36.71
N PHE A 27 -19.92 -3.45 37.16
CA PHE A 27 -19.94 -4.72 36.46
C PHE A 27 -21.39 -5.22 36.35
N GLN A 28 -21.86 -5.54 35.15
CA GLN A 28 -22.99 -6.46 34.96
C GLN A 28 -22.90 -7.20 33.62
N ARG A 29 -22.79 -8.53 33.74
CA ARG A 29 -23.08 -9.52 32.70
C ARG A 29 -24.59 -9.56 32.44
N GLY A 30 -24.99 -9.67 31.18
CA GLY A 30 -26.35 -10.02 30.74
C GLY A 30 -26.55 -9.51 29.31
N ASN A 31 -26.52 -10.37 28.30
CA ASN A 31 -27.58 -11.24 27.78
C ASN A 31 -28.14 -10.65 26.46
N GLN A 32 -28.56 -11.57 25.60
CA GLN A 32 -28.98 -11.48 24.21
C GLN A 32 -29.81 -10.23 23.84
N GLY A 33 -29.51 -9.68 22.67
CA GLY A 33 -30.34 -8.71 21.97
C GLY A 33 -30.06 -8.80 20.49
N ASP A 34 -31.02 -9.39 19.77
CA ASP A 34 -31.11 -9.45 18.32
C ASP A 34 -30.73 -8.12 17.68
N ARG A 35 -29.65 -8.12 16.91
CA ARG A 35 -29.37 -7.02 15.98
C ARG A 35 -30.14 -7.32 14.71
N PRO A 36 -31.04 -6.43 14.24
CA PRO A 36 -31.59 -6.56 12.91
C PRO A 36 -30.43 -6.52 11.92
N ILE A 37 -30.36 -7.52 11.05
CA ILE A 37 -29.55 -7.48 9.84
C ILE A 37 -30.08 -6.29 9.05
N GLN A 38 -29.45 -5.12 9.23
CA GLN A 38 -29.61 -4.03 8.28
C GLN A 38 -29.19 -4.61 6.93
N GLY A 39 -30.14 -4.60 6.00
CA GLY A 39 -29.91 -4.90 4.60
C GLY A 39 -28.87 -3.93 4.06
N GLY A 40 -27.61 -4.27 4.26
CA GLY A 40 -26.56 -3.81 3.40
C GLY A 40 -26.84 -4.46 2.06
N GLU A 41 -27.23 -3.65 1.07
CA GLU A 41 -26.99 -4.00 -0.32
C GLU A 41 -25.61 -4.64 -0.38
N PRO A 42 -25.41 -5.81 -1.04
CA PRO A 42 -24.07 -6.28 -1.27
C PRO A 42 -23.34 -5.11 -1.92
N GLN A 43 -22.40 -4.53 -1.20
CA GLN A 43 -21.46 -3.56 -1.74
C GLN A 43 -20.69 -4.38 -2.76
N GLY A 44 -21.26 -4.51 -3.96
CA GLY A 44 -20.61 -5.10 -5.11
C GLY A 44 -19.31 -4.34 -5.19
N GLN A 45 -18.22 -5.03 -4.83
CA GLN A 45 -16.90 -4.46 -4.85
C GLN A 45 -16.78 -3.85 -6.23
N ARG A 46 -16.77 -2.52 -6.31
CA ARG A 46 -16.53 -1.84 -7.58
C ARG A 46 -15.09 -2.19 -7.92
N LEU A 47 -14.90 -3.26 -8.68
CA LEU A 47 -13.59 -3.68 -9.15
C LEU A 47 -13.06 -2.47 -9.91
N GLY A 48 -12.02 -1.84 -9.37
CA GLY A 48 -11.44 -0.65 -9.96
C GLY A 48 -11.05 -0.93 -11.40
N LYS A 49 -11.23 0.05 -12.28
CA LYS A 49 -10.83 -0.06 -13.69
C LYS A 49 -9.36 -0.44 -13.76
N PHE A 50 -9.06 -1.50 -14.51
CA PHE A 50 -7.68 -1.93 -14.71
C PHE A 50 -6.94 -0.91 -15.58
N ASP A 51 -5.70 -0.62 -15.19
CA ASP A 51 -4.78 0.26 -15.93
C ASP A 51 -3.43 -0.48 -16.08
N PRO A 52 -3.05 -0.88 -17.30
CA PRO A 52 -1.83 -1.63 -17.55
C PRO A 52 -0.56 -0.79 -17.33
N TYR A 53 -0.61 0.53 -17.58
CA TYR A 53 0.53 1.43 -17.40
C TYR A 53 0.87 1.57 -15.91
N LYS A 54 -0.15 1.82 -15.08
CA LYS A 54 0.00 1.83 -13.61
C LYS A 54 0.43 0.47 -13.07
N SER A 55 -0.09 -0.61 -13.65
CA SER A 55 0.28 -1.98 -13.26
C SER A 55 1.74 -2.31 -13.62
N ALA A 56 2.27 -1.74 -14.69
CA ALA A 56 3.69 -1.83 -15.06
C ALA A 56 4.58 -0.93 -14.19
N GLY A 57 4.00 0.01 -13.43
CA GLY A 57 4.75 0.96 -12.60
C GLY A 57 5.17 2.23 -13.36
N ILE A 58 4.60 2.48 -14.54
CA ILE A 58 4.90 3.70 -15.31
C ILE A 58 4.24 4.88 -14.60
N VAL A 59 5.06 5.67 -13.91
CA VAL A 59 4.62 6.86 -13.19
C VAL A 59 5.66 7.96 -13.36
N TYR A 60 5.24 9.08 -13.95
CA TYR A 60 6.09 10.23 -14.20
C TYR A 60 6.26 11.08 -12.93
N LEU A 61 7.45 11.65 -12.78
CA LEU A 61 7.76 12.57 -11.70
C LEU A 61 7.56 14.01 -12.16
N ASP A 62 6.92 14.81 -11.33
CA ASP A 62 6.82 16.25 -11.56
C ASP A 62 8.11 16.95 -11.08
N VAL A 63 8.83 17.57 -12.02
CA VAL A 63 10.13 18.20 -11.77
C VAL A 63 9.99 19.27 -10.69
N GLU A 64 8.99 20.15 -10.79
CA GLU A 64 8.79 21.24 -9.85
C GLU A 64 8.56 20.72 -8.42
N THR A 65 7.72 19.68 -8.29
CA THR A 65 7.45 19.01 -7.01
C THR A 65 8.71 18.39 -6.42
N VAL A 66 9.54 17.73 -7.25
CA VAL A 66 10.82 17.15 -6.80
C VAL A 66 11.75 18.24 -6.27
N ILE A 67 11.99 19.30 -7.05
CA ILE A 67 12.85 20.43 -6.65
C ILE A 67 12.36 21.06 -5.35
N LYS A 68 11.03 21.27 -5.23
CA LYS A 68 10.39 21.81 -4.02
C LYS A 68 10.57 20.91 -2.81
N LYS A 69 10.38 19.59 -2.96
CA LYS A 69 10.54 18.61 -1.88
C LYS A 69 12.00 18.49 -1.40
N LEU A 70 12.95 18.60 -2.32
CA LEU A 70 14.38 18.63 -2.02
C LEU A 70 14.86 19.95 -1.42
N LYS A 71 14.06 21.02 -1.53
CA LYS A 71 14.38 22.38 -1.05
C LYS A 71 15.62 22.99 -1.73
N ILE A 72 15.84 22.70 -3.02
CA ILE A 72 16.89 23.34 -3.82
C ILE A 72 16.41 24.73 -4.20
N LYS A 73 17.00 25.78 -3.61
CA LYS A 73 16.57 27.18 -3.81
C LYS A 73 17.53 27.98 -4.68
N ASN A 74 18.76 28.14 -4.20
CA ASN A 74 19.72 29.10 -4.75
C ASN A 74 20.84 28.44 -5.57
N ASP A 75 20.92 27.10 -5.52
CA ASP A 75 21.89 26.33 -6.27
C ASP A 75 21.33 26.02 -7.67
N LYS A 76 21.72 26.85 -8.63
CA LYS A 76 21.22 26.75 -10.02
C LYS A 76 21.78 25.52 -10.72
N GLU A 77 23.04 25.18 -10.49
CA GLU A 77 23.70 24.05 -11.12
C GLU A 77 23.10 22.74 -10.62
N LEU A 78 22.96 22.58 -9.30
CA LEU A 78 22.29 21.42 -8.72
C LEU A 78 20.85 21.30 -9.20
N LYS A 79 20.10 22.41 -9.27
CA LYS A 79 18.73 22.41 -9.78
C LYS A 79 18.67 21.90 -11.22
N GLN A 80 19.53 22.42 -12.11
CA GLN A 80 19.59 22.00 -13.51
C GLN A 80 19.96 20.52 -13.65
N ASN A 81 20.94 20.05 -12.88
CA ASN A 81 21.38 18.66 -12.91
C ASN A 81 20.27 17.71 -12.43
N VAL A 82 19.58 18.04 -11.34
CA VAL A 82 18.44 17.25 -10.84
C VAL A 82 17.29 17.28 -11.85
N GLU A 83 16.96 18.43 -12.42
CA GLU A 83 15.93 18.56 -13.45
C GLU A 83 16.23 17.69 -14.68
N ALA A 84 17.46 17.73 -15.21
CA ALA A 84 17.88 16.92 -16.33
C ALA A 84 17.72 15.41 -16.07
N VAL A 85 18.12 14.95 -14.89
CA VAL A 85 17.99 13.54 -14.48
C VAL A 85 16.53 13.10 -14.39
N ILE A 86 15.64 13.96 -13.87
CA ILE A 86 14.21 13.65 -13.76
C ILE A 86 13.53 13.65 -15.14
N LEU A 87 13.90 14.58 -16.02
CA LEU A 87 13.40 14.64 -17.39
C LEU A 87 13.85 13.43 -18.21
N ASP A 88 15.10 12.99 -18.07
CA ASP A 88 15.60 11.79 -18.73
C ASP A 88 14.83 10.54 -18.27
N TYR A 89 14.64 10.36 -16.96
CA TYR A 89 13.80 9.28 -16.42
C TYR A 89 12.38 9.30 -17.01
N ASN A 90 11.72 10.45 -17.03
CA ASN A 90 10.37 10.57 -17.60
C ASN A 90 10.35 10.25 -19.10
N LYS A 91 11.39 10.66 -19.83
CA LYS A 91 11.55 10.34 -21.26
C LYS A 91 11.70 8.82 -21.46
N ARG A 92 12.56 8.16 -20.69
CA ARG A 92 12.76 6.69 -20.72
C ARG A 92 11.47 5.94 -20.44
N LEU A 93 10.71 6.37 -19.42
CA LEU A 93 9.40 5.79 -19.14
C LEU A 93 8.40 5.97 -20.29
N LYS A 94 8.45 7.11 -20.98
CA LYS A 94 7.60 7.38 -22.15
C LYS A 94 7.99 6.50 -23.34
N GLU A 95 9.28 6.26 -23.55
CA GLU A 95 9.80 5.32 -24.56
C GLU A 95 9.29 3.90 -24.28
N ILE A 96 9.50 3.38 -23.06
CA ILE A 96 8.98 2.08 -22.62
C ILE A 96 7.45 2.00 -22.81
N SER A 97 6.73 3.06 -22.43
CA SER A 97 5.27 3.16 -22.58
C SER A 97 4.84 3.06 -24.05
N LEU A 98 5.57 3.70 -24.96
CA LEU A 98 5.24 3.73 -26.39
C LEU A 98 5.52 2.37 -27.04
N GLU A 99 6.68 1.78 -26.75
CA GLU A 99 7.08 0.47 -27.25
C GLU A 99 6.08 -0.63 -26.85
N ASN A 100 5.48 -0.50 -25.67
CA ASN A 100 4.54 -1.49 -25.12
C ASN A 100 3.07 -1.11 -25.30
N LYS A 101 2.76 -0.01 -26.00
CA LYS A 101 1.40 0.54 -26.12
C LYS A 101 0.39 -0.51 -26.62
N THR A 102 0.71 -1.22 -27.71
CA THR A 102 -0.19 -2.23 -28.29
C THR A 102 -0.51 -3.36 -27.30
N ASN A 103 0.50 -3.82 -26.57
CA ASN A 103 0.34 -4.84 -25.54
C ASN A 103 -0.54 -4.33 -24.40
N PHE A 104 -0.31 -3.10 -23.94
CA PHE A 104 -1.12 -2.47 -22.91
C PHE A 104 -2.57 -2.26 -23.33
N ASP A 105 -2.83 -1.76 -24.54
CA ASP A 105 -4.19 -1.57 -25.05
C ASP A 105 -4.94 -2.91 -25.09
N THR A 106 -4.27 -3.98 -25.54
CA THR A 106 -4.84 -5.34 -25.57
C THR A 106 -5.15 -5.85 -24.16
N LEU A 107 -4.22 -5.73 -23.22
CA LEU A 107 -4.42 -6.13 -21.82
C LEU A 107 -5.55 -5.33 -21.15
N ASN A 108 -5.63 -4.04 -21.46
CA ASN A 108 -6.65 -3.14 -20.94
C ASN A 108 -8.05 -3.57 -21.36
N VAL A 109 -8.24 -3.84 -22.67
CA VAL A 109 -9.51 -4.31 -23.22
C VAL A 109 -9.85 -5.69 -22.66
N TYR A 110 -8.91 -6.63 -22.68
CA TYR A 110 -9.12 -8.00 -22.21
C TYR A 110 -9.52 -8.06 -20.73
N MET A 111 -8.78 -7.39 -19.84
CA MET A 111 -9.07 -7.40 -18.40
C MET A 111 -10.38 -6.69 -18.08
N ASN A 112 -10.63 -5.51 -18.64
CA ASN A 112 -11.86 -4.77 -18.33
C ASN A 112 -13.12 -5.46 -18.89
N ASN A 113 -13.03 -6.08 -20.06
CA ASN A 113 -14.14 -6.89 -20.59
C ASN A 113 -14.39 -8.13 -19.72
N THR A 114 -13.33 -8.80 -19.27
CA THR A 114 -13.46 -9.95 -18.37
C THR A 114 -14.10 -9.54 -17.04
N LEU A 115 -13.62 -8.44 -16.43
CA LEU A 115 -14.21 -7.87 -15.22
C LEU A 115 -15.70 -7.57 -15.40
N LYS A 116 -16.07 -6.95 -16.54
CA LYS A 116 -17.47 -6.65 -16.85
C LYS A 116 -18.32 -7.92 -16.98
N LEU A 117 -17.83 -8.96 -17.65
CA LEU A 117 -18.56 -10.21 -17.80
C LEU A 117 -18.76 -10.93 -16.46
N LEU A 118 -17.74 -10.94 -15.60
CA LEU A 118 -17.83 -11.53 -14.26
C LEU A 118 -18.82 -10.78 -13.36
N MET A 119 -18.92 -9.45 -13.49
CA MET A 119 -19.94 -8.67 -12.79
C MET A 119 -21.37 -9.01 -13.25
N LEU A 120 -21.56 -9.33 -14.54
CA LEU A 120 -22.88 -9.62 -15.11
C LEU A 120 -23.33 -11.07 -14.90
N ASN A 121 -22.40 -12.03 -14.98
CA ASN A 121 -22.72 -13.45 -15.05
C ASN A 121 -22.45 -14.22 -13.75
N GLY A 122 -21.96 -13.55 -12.70
CA GLY A 122 -21.52 -14.17 -11.45
C GLY A 122 -20.01 -14.41 -11.40
N GLU A 123 -19.48 -14.54 -10.18
CA GLU A 123 -18.03 -14.63 -9.92
C GLU A 123 -17.47 -16.02 -10.27
N ASP A 124 -16.76 -16.11 -11.40
CA ASP A 124 -15.87 -17.24 -11.71
C ASP A 124 -14.45 -16.91 -11.24
N SER A 125 -14.15 -17.34 -10.01
CA SER A 125 -12.85 -17.10 -9.35
C SER A 125 -11.68 -17.71 -10.12
N ASN A 126 -11.86 -18.89 -10.73
CA ASN A 126 -10.81 -19.58 -11.47
C ASN A 126 -10.45 -18.80 -12.74
N LYS A 127 -11.45 -18.39 -13.51
CA LYS A 127 -11.25 -17.55 -14.70
C LYS A 127 -10.62 -16.21 -14.36
N MET A 128 -11.01 -15.59 -13.24
CA MET A 128 -10.40 -14.35 -12.77
C MET A 128 -8.93 -14.55 -12.39
N GLN A 129 -8.58 -15.67 -11.77
CA GLN A 129 -7.20 -16.01 -11.42
C GLN A 129 -6.33 -16.21 -12.65
N GLU A 130 -6.81 -16.94 -13.65
CA GLU A 130 -6.10 -17.16 -14.92
C GLU A 130 -5.84 -15.85 -15.66
N VAL A 131 -6.86 -14.99 -15.78
CA VAL A 131 -6.73 -13.68 -16.43
C VAL A 131 -5.71 -12.80 -15.68
N ARG A 132 -5.77 -12.78 -14.34
CA ARG A 132 -4.78 -12.05 -13.52
C ARG A 132 -3.36 -12.58 -13.69
N ALA A 133 -3.19 -13.90 -13.82
CA ALA A 133 -1.89 -14.52 -14.05
C ALA A 133 -1.34 -14.13 -15.42
N SER A 134 -2.14 -14.28 -16.48
CA SER A 134 -1.76 -13.90 -17.85
C SER A 134 -1.38 -12.42 -17.97
N VAL A 135 -2.18 -11.53 -17.38
CA VAL A 135 -1.89 -10.09 -17.33
C VAL A 135 -0.59 -9.82 -16.57
N ARG A 136 -0.36 -10.51 -15.44
CA ARG A 136 0.86 -10.37 -14.65
C ARG A 136 2.09 -10.78 -15.45
N ASP A 137 2.04 -11.90 -16.15
CA ASP A 137 3.17 -12.44 -16.90
C ASP A 137 3.54 -11.54 -18.07
N LYS A 138 2.54 -11.00 -18.78
CA LYS A 138 2.75 -10.04 -19.87
C LYS A 138 3.28 -8.68 -19.38
N ILE A 139 2.91 -8.24 -18.17
CA ILE A 139 3.38 -6.96 -17.60
C ILE A 139 4.77 -7.10 -16.95
N LYS A 140 5.11 -8.28 -16.44
CA LYS A 140 6.36 -8.54 -15.71
C LYS A 140 7.62 -8.00 -16.42
N PRO A 141 7.87 -8.26 -17.71
CA PRO A 141 9.05 -7.73 -18.39
C PRO A 141 9.07 -6.20 -18.42
N VAL A 142 7.92 -5.56 -18.68
CA VAL A 142 7.82 -4.09 -18.67
C VAL A 142 8.07 -3.52 -17.29
N ARG A 143 7.56 -4.16 -16.25
CA ARG A 143 7.85 -3.78 -14.86
C ARG A 143 9.34 -3.87 -14.53
N GLN A 144 10.05 -4.88 -15.06
CA GLN A 144 11.49 -5.01 -14.85
C GLN A 144 12.25 -3.85 -15.50
N MET A 145 11.89 -3.46 -16.73
CA MET A 145 12.47 -2.29 -17.40
C MET A 145 12.25 -1.00 -16.59
N VAL A 146 11.01 -0.77 -16.12
CA VAL A 146 10.71 0.38 -15.24
C VAL A 146 11.53 0.34 -13.95
N MET A 147 11.68 -0.81 -13.31
CA MET A 147 12.50 -0.96 -12.10
C MET A 147 13.99 -0.71 -12.34
N GLU A 148 14.48 -0.90 -13.57
CA GLU A 148 15.85 -0.58 -13.97
C GLU A 148 16.04 0.94 -14.07
N GLU A 149 15.11 1.62 -14.75
CA GLU A 149 15.09 3.09 -14.83
C GLU A 149 14.92 3.75 -13.45
N GLU A 150 14.11 3.17 -12.56
CA GLU A 150 14.02 3.63 -11.17
C GLU A 150 15.36 3.49 -10.42
N ARG A 151 16.14 2.43 -10.68
CA ARG A 151 17.47 2.24 -10.07
C ARG A 151 18.45 3.28 -10.60
N HIS A 152 18.43 3.53 -11.91
CA HIS A 152 19.26 4.56 -12.55
C HIS A 152 18.94 5.94 -12.01
N LEU A 153 17.66 6.30 -11.99
CA LEU A 153 17.18 7.56 -11.40
C LEU A 153 17.68 7.72 -9.95
N ASN A 154 17.47 6.71 -9.11
CA ASN A 154 17.90 6.81 -7.71
C ASN A 154 19.40 6.99 -7.60
N LYS A 155 20.20 6.22 -8.35
CA LYS A 155 21.66 6.37 -8.33
C LYS A 155 22.06 7.79 -8.74
N SER A 156 21.57 8.27 -9.89
CA SER A 156 21.92 9.58 -10.44
C SER A 156 21.49 10.74 -9.55
N VAL A 157 20.28 10.72 -8.98
CA VAL A 157 19.84 11.76 -8.05
C VAL A 157 20.67 11.70 -6.78
N THR A 158 20.85 10.54 -6.17
CA THR A 158 21.56 10.45 -4.88
C THR A 158 23.03 10.86 -4.95
N SER A 159 23.70 10.72 -6.09
CA SER A 159 25.07 11.23 -6.26
C SER A 159 25.17 12.76 -6.32
N LEU A 160 24.07 13.46 -6.58
CA LEU A 160 24.02 14.93 -6.66
C LEU A 160 23.67 15.59 -5.33
N LEU A 161 23.05 14.86 -4.40
CA LEU A 161 22.41 15.44 -3.22
C LEU A 161 23.32 15.43 -1.98
N ASP A 162 23.22 16.48 -1.17
CA ASP A 162 23.77 16.48 0.18
C ASP A 162 22.99 15.52 1.12
N GLU A 163 23.49 15.31 2.34
CA GLU A 163 22.87 14.38 3.30
C GLU A 163 21.41 14.74 3.65
N LYS A 164 21.10 16.03 3.82
CA LYS A 164 19.76 16.51 4.17
C LYS A 164 18.80 16.31 2.99
N GLN A 165 19.26 16.62 1.78
CA GLN A 165 18.54 16.45 0.53
C GLN A 165 18.32 14.96 0.22
N LEU A 166 19.32 14.11 0.45
CA LEU A 166 19.24 12.67 0.30
C LEU A 166 18.14 12.06 1.20
N LYS A 167 18.05 12.51 2.47
CA LYS A 167 16.96 12.10 3.37
C LYS A 167 15.59 12.52 2.83
N ARG A 168 15.48 13.74 2.28
CA ARG A 168 14.24 14.23 1.66
C ARG A 168 13.86 13.41 0.43
N TRP A 169 14.82 13.08 -0.41
CA TRP A 169 14.65 12.23 -1.59
C TRP A 169 14.08 10.86 -1.22
N LYS A 170 14.71 10.17 -0.25
CA LYS A 170 14.26 8.85 0.21
C LYS A 170 12.83 8.88 0.74
N ASN A 171 12.47 9.91 1.51
CA ASN A 171 11.11 10.09 2.01
C ASN A 171 10.11 10.36 0.88
N TYR A 172 10.45 11.26 -0.04
CA TYR A 172 9.61 11.59 -1.18
C TYR A 172 9.35 10.37 -2.08
N ILE A 173 10.37 9.61 -2.44
CA ILE A 173 10.20 8.39 -3.25
C ILE A 173 9.37 7.34 -2.53
N LYS A 174 9.51 7.20 -1.21
CA LYS A 174 8.67 6.31 -0.41
C LYS A 174 7.19 6.73 -0.46
N GLU A 175 6.91 8.01 -0.22
CA GLU A 175 5.56 8.59 -0.31
C GLU A 175 4.95 8.41 -1.71
N PHE A 176 5.73 8.76 -2.74
CA PHE A 176 5.34 8.63 -4.14
C PHE A 176 5.00 7.19 -4.51
N LYS A 177 5.86 6.23 -4.15
CA LYS A 177 5.58 4.80 -4.39
C LYS A 177 4.34 4.30 -3.67
N THR A 178 4.02 4.83 -2.49
CA THR A 178 2.78 4.47 -1.78
C THR A 178 1.53 5.06 -2.40
N SER A 179 1.58 6.30 -2.92
CA SER A 179 0.42 6.94 -3.54
C SER A 179 0.15 6.47 -4.98
N SER A 180 1.19 6.06 -5.70
CA SER A 180 1.05 5.63 -7.10
C SER A 180 0.67 4.16 -7.27
N ARG A 181 0.78 3.34 -6.22
CA ARG A 181 0.28 1.96 -6.24
C ARG A 181 -1.23 1.95 -6.04
N PRO A 182 -1.99 1.12 -6.79
CA PRO A 182 -3.43 1.01 -6.57
C PRO A 182 -3.70 0.65 -5.11
N GLN A 183 -4.51 1.46 -4.43
CA GLN A 183 -4.99 1.18 -3.09
C GLN A 183 -5.66 -0.19 -3.11
N ARG A 184 -5.14 -1.14 -2.33
CA ARG A 184 -5.91 -2.34 -1.98
C ARG A 184 -7.06 -1.85 -1.12
N ASN A 185 -8.24 -1.69 -1.71
CA ASN A 185 -9.45 -1.39 -0.97
C ASN A 185 -9.64 -2.47 0.12
N GLY A 186 -9.57 -2.04 1.38
CA GLY A 186 -10.24 -2.66 2.52
C GLY A 186 -10.07 -4.16 2.74
N GLY A 187 -8.85 -4.63 2.98
CA GLY A 187 -8.66 -5.70 3.95
C GLY A 187 -8.42 -5.03 5.28
N GLN A 188 -9.36 -5.13 6.24
CA GLN A 188 -9.09 -4.78 7.63
C GLN A 188 -7.71 -5.34 7.98
N ARG A 189 -6.76 -4.47 8.30
CA ARG A 189 -5.54 -4.90 8.98
C ARG A 189 -6.04 -5.69 10.21
N PRO A 190 -5.68 -6.96 10.40
CA PRO A 190 -5.96 -7.62 11.66
C PRO A 190 -5.43 -6.68 12.74
N ASN A 191 -6.35 -6.22 13.59
CA ASN A 191 -6.03 -5.36 14.71
C ASN A 191 -4.88 -6.03 15.47
N GLY A 192 -3.72 -5.37 15.49
CA GLY A 192 -2.49 -5.93 16.03
C GLY A 192 -2.55 -6.00 17.54
N ASN A 193 -3.31 -6.99 18.05
CA ASN A 193 -3.18 -7.53 19.39
C ASN A 193 -2.81 -9.01 19.26
N THR A 194 -1.66 -9.28 18.63
CA THR A 194 -0.96 -10.56 18.82
C THR A 194 0.33 -10.24 19.54
N GLN A 195 0.19 -10.08 20.85
CA GLN A 195 1.28 -10.02 21.79
C GLN A 195 1.91 -11.42 21.85
N GLY A 196 3.15 -11.51 21.39
CA GLY A 196 4.17 -12.50 21.78
C GLY A 196 3.83 -13.99 21.67
N ASN A 197 4.41 -14.67 20.67
CA ASN A 197 5.00 -15.99 20.95
C ASN A 197 6.14 -16.33 19.97
N PHE A 198 7.27 -15.63 20.11
CA PHE A 198 8.55 -16.09 19.56
C PHE A 198 9.27 -16.93 20.62
N GLN A 199 8.80 -18.16 20.85
CA GLN A 199 9.60 -19.21 21.49
C GLN A 199 8.91 -20.56 21.36
N ARG A 200 9.34 -21.36 20.38
CA ARG A 200 9.54 -22.81 20.49
C ARG A 200 10.01 -23.35 19.14
N GLY A 201 11.32 -23.51 19.02
CA GLY A 201 11.92 -24.09 17.84
C GLY A 201 13.41 -24.35 18.00
N LEU A 202 13.87 -24.74 19.20
CA LEU A 202 15.24 -25.23 19.42
C LEU A 202 15.25 -26.16 20.64
N ASN A 203 15.04 -27.45 20.39
CA ASN A 203 15.67 -28.56 21.13
C ASN A 203 15.31 -29.88 20.43
N GLN A 204 16.05 -30.19 19.37
CA GLN A 204 16.29 -31.56 18.97
C GLN A 204 17.81 -31.72 18.87
N GLN A 205 18.41 -32.19 19.95
CA GLN A 205 19.68 -32.91 19.93
C GLN A 205 19.92 -33.58 21.29
N GLY A 206 20.19 -34.89 21.25
CA GLY A 206 21.07 -35.51 22.24
C GLY A 206 20.51 -36.66 23.07
N TYR A 207 20.83 -37.88 22.62
CA TYR A 207 21.38 -39.00 23.40
C TYR A 207 20.61 -39.64 24.57
N GLY A 208 20.11 -40.86 24.30
CA GLY A 208 20.54 -42.12 24.93
C GLY A 208 20.34 -42.34 26.43
N SER A 209 19.69 -43.45 26.80
CA SER A 209 20.28 -44.54 27.60
C SER A 209 19.24 -45.58 28.03
N GLN A 210 19.55 -46.85 27.71
CA GLN A 210 19.33 -48.07 28.48
C GLN A 210 17.95 -48.43 29.08
N GLY A 211 17.51 -49.63 28.70
CA GLY A 211 17.34 -50.70 29.70
C GLY A 211 15.91 -51.10 30.00
N GLY A 212 15.55 -52.34 29.70
CA GLY A 212 14.32 -52.95 30.22
C GLY A 212 13.84 -54.14 29.40
N GLN A 213 14.46 -55.30 29.63
CA GLN A 213 13.95 -56.61 29.21
C GLN A 213 12.55 -56.87 29.81
N GLY A 214 11.68 -57.56 29.08
CA GLY A 214 10.40 -58.01 29.62
C GLY A 214 9.63 -58.90 28.65
N PHE A 215 9.73 -60.19 28.89
CA PHE A 215 9.16 -61.33 28.16
C PHE A 215 7.63 -61.47 28.34
N SER A 216 7.04 -62.33 27.48
CA SER A 216 5.73 -63.01 27.61
C SER A 216 4.50 -62.23 27.12
N GLY A 217 3.58 -62.76 26.32
CA GLY A 217 3.36 -64.11 25.81
C GLY A 217 1.95 -64.17 25.18
N GLY A 218 1.72 -65.13 24.27
CA GLY A 218 0.42 -65.68 23.80
C GLY A 218 -0.68 -64.69 23.34
N GLY A 219 -1.28 -64.79 22.15
CA GLY A 219 -1.68 -65.98 21.44
C GLY A 219 -3.21 -65.95 21.22
N ARG A 220 -3.60 -66.20 19.96
CA ARG A 220 -4.90 -66.68 19.45
C ARG A 220 -6.11 -65.72 19.35
N GLN A 221 -6.62 -65.65 18.11
CA GLN A 221 -7.98 -65.97 17.61
C GLN A 221 -9.15 -65.46 18.47
N ARG A 222 -10.16 -64.76 17.93
CA ARG A 222 -10.88 -64.89 16.67
C ARG A 222 -11.43 -63.53 16.25
#